data_AF-A0A3C0MGB0-F1
#
_entry.id   AF-A0A3C0MGB0-F1
#
_cell.length_a   1.000
_cell.length_b   1.000
_cell.length_c   1.000
_cell.angle_alpha   90.00
_cell.angle_beta   90.00
_cell.angle_gamma   90.00
#
_symmetry.space_group_name_H-M   'P 1'
#
loop_
_entity.id
_entity.type
_entity.pdbx_description
1 polymer ?
#
loop_
_entity_poly.entity_id
_entity_poly.type
_entity_poly.pdbx_seq_one_letter_code
_entity_poly.pdbx_strand_id
1 'polypeptide(L)' 'VSVAGLGCNNFGRRCNKGETASVVHAALDEGVTLFDTADFYSTGLSEQYLGRALGPRRKDVIIATKFGLPLA' A
#
# COMPACT_ATOMS: atom_id res chain seq x y z
N VAL A 1 -14.03 -7.26 -2.47
CA VAL A 1 -12.56 -7.25 -2.63
C VAL A 1 -12.16 -8.29 -3.67
N SER A 2 -11.02 -8.11 -4.33
CA SER A 2 -10.41 -9.12 -5.21
C SER A 2 -10.04 -10.38 -4.41
N VAL A 3 -9.94 -11.52 -5.10
CA VAL A 3 -9.59 -12.82 -4.48
C VAL A 3 -8.19 -12.79 -3.86
N ALA A 4 -7.26 -12.08 -4.50
CA ALA A 4 -5.93 -11.77 -3.94
C ALA A 4 -5.84 -10.28 -3.59
N GLY A 5 -5.23 -9.97 -2.44
CA GLY A 5 -4.89 -8.61 -2.02
C GLY A 5 -3.37 -8.39 -2.03
N LEU A 6 -2.94 -7.13 -2.03
CA LEU A 6 -1.54 -6.75 -1.96
C LEU A 6 -1.13 -6.34 -0.55
N GLY A 7 -0.15 -7.05 0.02
CA GLY A 7 0.53 -6.65 1.25
C GLY A 7 1.56 -5.55 0.98
N CYS A 8 1.49 -4.46 1.74
CA CYS A 8 2.29 -3.24 1.52
C CYS A 8 3.54 -3.14 2.42
N ASN A 9 3.87 -4.16 3.21
CA ASN A 9 4.95 -4.12 4.20
C ASN A 9 6.37 -3.88 3.64
N ASN A 10 6.56 -4.01 2.32
CA ASN A 10 7.83 -3.69 1.65
C ASN A 10 7.95 -2.23 1.22
N PHE A 11 6.86 -1.45 1.21
CA PHE A 11 6.85 -0.07 0.77
C PHE A 11 7.55 0.83 1.79
N GLY A 12 8.60 1.52 1.35
CA GLY A 12 9.50 2.26 2.24
C GLY A 12 10.49 1.38 3.00
N ARG A 13 10.55 0.07 2.74
CA ARG A 13 11.56 -0.84 3.31
C ARG A 13 12.46 -1.44 2.24
N ARG A 14 11.85 -2.20 1.31
CA ARG A 14 12.52 -2.85 0.18
C ARG A 14 12.20 -2.16 -1.15
N CYS A 15 11.06 -1.45 -1.20
CA CYS A 15 10.64 -0.67 -2.36
C CYS A 15 10.71 0.82 -2.01
N ASN A 16 11.45 1.59 -2.78
CA ASN A 16 11.39 3.04 -2.73
C ASN A 16 10.06 3.55 -3.30
N LYS A 17 9.82 4.87 -3.22
CA LYS A 17 8.57 5.49 -3.68
C LYS A 17 8.19 5.15 -5.14
N GLY A 18 9.17 5.11 -6.04
CA GLY A 18 8.95 4.80 -7.45
C GLY A 18 8.61 3.33 -7.66
N GLU A 19 9.37 2.43 -7.04
CA GLU A 19 9.11 0.99 -7.08
C GLU A 19 7.75 0.63 -6.47
N THR A 20 7.36 1.28 -5.36
CA THR A 20 6.02 1.15 -4.79
C THR A 20 4.94 1.53 -5.80
N ALA A 21 5.12 2.65 -6.52
CA ALA A 21 4.16 3.06 -7.54
C ALA A 21 4.04 2.03 -8.67
N SER A 22 5.16 1.48 -9.15
CA SER A 22 5.18 0.42 -10.17
C SER A 22 4.41 -0.83 -9.70
N VAL A 23 4.64 -1.28 -8.47
CA VAL A 23 3.94 -2.46 -7.92
C VAL A 23 2.45 -2.18 -7.76
N VAL A 24 2.07 -1.02 -7.21
CA VAL A 24 0.66 -0.64 -7.03
C VAL A 24 -0.07 -0.55 -8.37
N HIS A 25 0.56 0.05 -9.39
CA HIS A 25 -0.04 0.15 -10.72
C HIS A 25 -0.21 -1.21 -11.38
N ALA A 26 0.82 -2.07 -11.35
CA ALA A 26 0.70 -3.43 -11.87
C ALA A 26 -0.42 -4.22 -11.15
N ALA A 27 -0.53 -4.10 -9.82
CA ALA A 27 -1.60 -4.75 -9.07
C ALA A 27 -2.99 -4.25 -9.49
N LEU A 28 -3.15 -2.93 -9.67
CA LEU A 28 -4.40 -2.34 -10.15
C LEU A 28 -4.74 -2.80 -11.57
N ASP A 29 -3.76 -2.88 -12.46
CA ASP A 29 -3.94 -3.29 -13.84
C ASP A 29 -4.36 -4.77 -13.94
N GLU A 30 -3.96 -5.60 -12.96
CA GLU A 30 -4.40 -7.00 -12.77
C GLU A 30 -5.72 -7.14 -11.95
N GLY A 31 -6.38 -6.03 -11.62
CA GLY A 31 -7.68 -6.02 -10.94
C GLY A 31 -7.64 -6.23 -9.42
N VAL A 32 -6.48 -6.05 -8.77
CA VAL A 32 -6.38 -6.05 -7.30
C VAL A 32 -7.10 -4.83 -6.73
N THR A 33 -8.04 -5.07 -5.81
CA THR A 33 -8.85 -4.02 -5.16
C THR A 33 -8.70 -3.99 -3.64
N LEU A 34 -7.86 -4.85 -3.05
CA LEU A 34 -7.56 -4.86 -1.62
C LEU A 34 -6.08 -4.62 -1.38
N PHE A 35 -5.77 -3.60 -0.56
CA PHE A 35 -4.42 -3.25 -0.16
C PHE A 35 -4.32 -3.26 1.37
N ASP A 36 -3.33 -3.95 1.91
CA ASP A 36 -3.10 -4.11 3.34
C ASP A 36 -1.83 -3.38 3.79
N THR A 37 -1.96 -2.46 4.74
CA THR A 37 -0.86 -1.63 5.28
C THR A 37 -0.96 -1.54 6.81
N ALA A 38 -0.06 -0.77 7.44
CA ALA A 38 -0.09 -0.42 8.86
C ALA A 38 0.72 0.87 9.12
N ASP A 39 0.41 1.58 10.20
CA ASP A 39 1.18 2.74 10.68
C ASP A 39 2.66 2.40 10.95
N PHE A 40 2.92 1.22 11.50
CA PHE A 40 4.25 0.77 11.85
C PHE A 40 5.07 0.31 10.63
N TYR A 41 4.45 0.05 9.47
CA TYR A 41 5.17 -0.40 8.28
C TYR A 41 6.05 0.72 7.72
N SER A 42 7.36 0.55 7.90
CA SER A 42 8.38 1.55 7.60
C SER A 42 8.09 2.90 8.25
N THR A 43 7.65 2.88 9.52
CA THR A 43 7.35 4.09 10.30
C THR A 43 6.46 5.07 9.51
N GLY A 44 5.35 4.56 8.97
CA GLY A 44 4.35 5.31 8.19
C GLY A 44 4.66 5.48 6.70
N LEU A 45 5.86 5.13 6.21
CA LEU A 45 6.18 5.29 4.79
C LEU A 45 5.33 4.38 3.89
N SER A 46 4.93 3.19 4.36
CA SER A 46 4.04 2.31 3.58
C SER A 46 2.73 3.01 3.23
N GLU A 47 2.07 3.62 4.23
CA GLU A 47 0.82 4.35 4.03
C GLU A 47 1.01 5.60 3.16
N GLN A 48 2.08 6.35 3.38
CA GLN A 48 2.39 7.53 2.58
C GLN A 48 2.66 7.20 1.11
N TYR A 49 3.42 6.14 0.85
CA TYR A 49 3.77 5.74 -0.52
C TYR A 49 2.57 5.12 -1.23
N LEU A 50 1.80 4.27 -0.55
CA LEU A 50 0.55 3.72 -1.08
C LEU A 50 -0.44 4.84 -1.44
N GLY A 51 -0.66 5.81 -0.55
CA GLY A 51 -1.57 6.93 -0.81
C GLY A 51 -1.15 7.75 -2.03
N ARG A 52 0.14 8.03 -2.18
CA ARG A 52 0.69 8.73 -3.36
C ARG A 52 0.55 7.92 -4.65
N ALA A 53 0.76 6.61 -4.58
CA ALA A 53 0.66 5.71 -5.73
C ALA A 53 -0.80 5.50 -6.18
N LEU A 54 -1.75 5.41 -5.26
CA LEU A 54 -3.16 5.25 -5.61
C LEU A 54 -3.73 6.51 -6.29
N GLY A 55 -3.39 7.69 -5.78
CA GLY A 55 -3.82 8.97 -6.37
C GLY A 55 -5.33 9.00 -6.66
N PRO A 56 -5.77 9.38 -7.88
CA PRO A 56 -7.19 9.38 -8.25
C PRO A 56 -7.88 8.01 -8.18
N ARG A 57 -7.12 6.90 -8.33
CA ARG A 57 -7.61 5.51 -8.26
C ARG A 57 -7.86 5.05 -6.82
N ARG A 58 -7.61 5.90 -5.81
CA ARG A 58 -7.89 5.58 -4.40
C ARG A 58 -9.35 5.18 -4.18
N LYS A 59 -10.30 5.78 -4.88
CA LYS A 59 -11.73 5.47 -4.74
C LYS A 59 -12.11 4.06 -5.21
N ASP A 60 -11.25 3.43 -6.01
CA ASP A 60 -11.51 2.13 -6.64
C ASP A 60 -11.01 0.94 -5.78
N VAL A 61 -10.43 1.23 -4.61
CA VAL A 61 -9.81 0.20 -3.74
C VAL A 61 -10.30 0.27 -2.30
N ILE A 62 -10.20 -0.86 -1.63
CA ILE A 62 -10.36 -1.01 -0.18
C ILE A 62 -8.97 -1.05 0.45
N ILE A 63 -8.76 -0.23 1.47
CA ILE A 63 -7.53 -0.22 2.28
C ILE A 63 -7.83 -0.81 3.65
N ALA A 64 -7.12 -1.88 4.00
CA ALA A 64 -7.05 -2.38 5.37
C ALA A 64 -5.78 -1.80 6.02
N THR A 65 -5.94 -1.14 7.17
CA THR A 65 -4.80 -0.68 7.97
C THR A 65 -4.89 -1.21 9.40
N LYS A 66 -3.79 -1.07 10.13
CA LYS A 66 -3.60 -1.55 11.50
C LYS A 66 -2.85 -0.48 12.28
N PHE A 67 -3.08 -0.41 13.59
CA PHE A 67 -2.44 0.53 14.49
C PHE A 67 -2.20 -0.10 15.86
N GLY A 68 -1.36 0.54 16.68
CA GLY A 68 -1.21 0.21 18.10
C GLY A 68 0.17 -0.31 18.52
N LEU A 69 1.14 -0.39 17.60
CA LEU A 69 2.54 -0.61 17.94
C LEU A 69 3.25 0.74 18.16
N PRO A 70 4.24 0.84 19.06
CA PRO A 70 5.05 2.05 19.21
C PRO A 70 5.78 2.38 17.91
N LEU A 71 5.68 3.62 17.43
CA LEU A 71 6.50 4.10 16.31
C LEU A 71 7.90 4.42 16.86
N ALA A 72 8.93 3.77 16.31
CA ALA A 72 10.33 4.02 16.63
C ALA A 72 10.90 5.20 15.84
#